data_AF-A0A951L1A4-F1
#
_entry.id   AF-A0A951L1A4-F1
#
_cell.length_a   1.000
_cell.length_b   1.000
_cell.length_c   1.000
_cell.angle_alpha   90.00
_cell.angle_beta   90.00
_cell.angle_gamma   90.00
#
_symmetry.space_group_name_H-M   'P 1'
#
loop_
_entity.id
_entity.type
_entity.pdbx_description
1 polymer ?
#
loop_
_entity_poly.entity_id
_entity_poly.type
_entity_poly.pdbx_seq_one_letter_code
_entity_poly.pdbx_strand_id
1 'polypeptide(L)'
;MADEAYRAVFLRVHPTGKMVLSLTTESDGEEARYAQLVASELGVPALDVKVVPGDVDRFGTGHGFNTVPSAQTPAAIQSATGKIRAKAQLLAAAALGTAPETLTWDNGAFVSSTDSAQAKTIADIALYAHGTGVLPPGVEGGLDAQTVYKES
;
A
#
# COMPACT_ATOMS: atom_id res chain seq x y z
N MET A 1 -5.10 -28.69 17.59
CA MET A 1 -4.92 -27.23 17.59
C MET A 1 -4.38 -26.85 16.22
N ALA A 2 -5.26 -26.91 15.23
CA ALA A 2 -4.98 -26.52 13.86
C ALA A 2 -6.10 -25.54 13.52
N ASP A 3 -5.78 -24.56 12.68
CA ASP A 3 -6.74 -23.70 12.00
C ASP A 3 -7.13 -22.39 12.71
N GLU A 4 -6.13 -21.55 13.00
CA GLU A 4 -6.35 -20.10 13.00
C GLU A 4 -5.32 -19.49 12.04
N ALA A 5 -5.49 -19.75 10.74
CA ALA A 5 -4.58 -19.25 9.73
C ALA A 5 -4.68 -17.72 9.67
N TYR A 6 -3.64 -17.03 10.19
CA TYR A 6 -3.47 -15.61 9.93
C TYR A 6 -3.24 -15.41 8.43
N ARG A 7 -3.97 -14.47 7.84
CA ARG A 7 -3.82 -14.06 6.44
C ARG A 7 -3.18 -12.70 6.37
N ALA A 8 -2.57 -12.37 5.24
CA ALA A 8 -2.00 -11.06 4.99
C ALA A 8 -2.15 -10.61 3.54
N VAL A 9 -2.24 -9.31 3.34
CA VAL A 9 -2.02 -8.67 2.05
C VAL A 9 -0.75 -7.82 2.13
N PHE A 10 0.01 -7.79 1.04
CA PHE A 10 1.22 -6.97 0.92
C PHE A 10 1.06 -6.05 -0.27
N LEU A 11 1.15 -4.76 -0.03
CA LEU A 11 1.11 -3.75 -1.08
C LEU A 11 2.48 -3.07 -1.14
N ARG A 12 3.11 -3.14 -2.30
CA ARG A 12 4.37 -2.47 -2.61
C ARG A 12 4.16 -1.40 -3.66
N VAL A 13 4.71 -0.21 -3.42
CA VAL A 13 4.74 0.88 -4.40
C VAL A 13 6.18 1.07 -4.90
N HIS A 14 6.36 0.93 -6.21
CA HIS A 14 7.64 1.12 -6.87
C HIS A 14 7.96 2.61 -7.07
N PRO A 15 9.23 2.98 -7.28
CA PRO A 15 9.63 4.37 -7.54
C PRO A 15 8.89 5.02 -8.71
N THR A 16 8.40 4.22 -9.66
CA THR A 16 7.61 4.68 -10.82
C THR A 16 6.12 4.92 -10.51
N GLY A 17 5.67 4.71 -9.27
CA GLY A 17 4.26 4.75 -8.87
C GLY A 17 3.46 3.47 -9.14
N LYS A 18 3.96 2.59 -10.02
CA LYS A 18 3.42 1.24 -10.24
C LYS A 18 3.43 0.41 -8.96
N MET A 19 2.45 -0.48 -8.81
CA MET A 19 2.21 -1.20 -7.57
C MET A 19 2.09 -2.71 -7.79
N VAL A 20 2.49 -3.46 -6.78
CA VAL A 20 2.28 -4.91 -6.70
C VAL A 20 1.51 -5.21 -5.43
N LEU A 21 0.33 -5.81 -5.58
CA LEU A 21 -0.47 -6.36 -4.50
C LEU A 21 -0.30 -7.88 -4.47
N SER A 22 0.32 -8.41 -3.41
CA SER A 22 0.45 -9.84 -3.18
C SER A 22 -0.60 -10.31 -2.18
N LEU A 23 -1.36 -11.35 -2.53
CA LEU A 23 -2.48 -11.89 -1.76
C LEU A 23 -2.20 -13.35 -1.33
N THR A 24 -3.13 -14.24 -1.66
CA THR A 24 -3.08 -15.70 -1.44
C THR A 24 -2.47 -16.41 -2.66
N THR A 25 -2.07 -17.67 -2.52
CA THR A 25 -1.58 -18.45 -3.68
C THR A 25 -2.70 -18.92 -4.60
N GLU A 26 -3.85 -19.31 -4.04
CA GLU A 26 -5.04 -19.57 -4.83
C GLU A 26 -5.69 -18.26 -5.27
N SER A 27 -6.18 -18.26 -6.51
CA SER A 27 -6.94 -17.15 -7.09
C SER A 27 -8.43 -17.31 -6.76
N ASP A 28 -9.09 -16.19 -6.47
CA ASP A 28 -10.56 -16.08 -6.40
C ASP A 28 -11.18 -15.45 -7.66
N GLY A 29 -10.37 -15.11 -8.66
CA GLY A 29 -10.82 -14.43 -9.89
C GLY A 29 -11.14 -12.95 -9.74
N GLU A 30 -10.89 -12.35 -8.56
CA GLU A 30 -11.26 -10.96 -8.24
C GLU A 30 -10.08 -9.97 -8.42
N GLU A 31 -8.99 -10.39 -9.08
CA GLU A 31 -7.76 -9.59 -9.22
C GLU A 31 -8.01 -8.21 -9.83
N ALA A 32 -8.85 -8.14 -10.86
CA ALA A 32 -9.20 -6.87 -11.50
C ALA A 32 -9.95 -5.93 -10.53
N ARG A 33 -10.81 -6.48 -9.68
CA ARG A 33 -11.53 -5.70 -8.67
C ARG A 33 -10.59 -5.23 -7.56
N TYR A 34 -9.64 -6.07 -7.13
CA TYR A 34 -8.63 -5.67 -6.15
C TYR A 34 -7.70 -4.58 -6.67
N ALA A 35 -7.29 -4.66 -7.95
CA ALA A 35 -6.53 -3.59 -8.60
C ALA A 35 -7.30 -2.26 -8.62
N GLN A 36 -8.60 -2.30 -8.96
CA GLN A 36 -9.48 -1.12 -8.92
C GLN A 36 -9.64 -0.55 -7.52
N LEU A 37 -9.74 -1.40 -6.49
CA LEU A 37 -9.84 -0.97 -5.10
C LEU A 37 -8.57 -0.21 -4.68
N VAL A 38 -7.38 -0.77 -4.92
CA VAL A 38 -6.10 -0.08 -4.64
C VAL A 38 -6.02 1.24 -5.41
N ALA A 39 -6.37 1.22 -6.70
CA ALA A 39 -6.39 2.39 -7.55
C ALA A 39 -7.29 3.51 -7.02
N SER A 40 -8.50 3.17 -6.56
CA SER A 40 -9.43 4.14 -5.96
C SER A 40 -8.92 4.74 -4.66
N GLU A 41 -8.26 3.93 -3.82
CA GLU A 41 -7.74 4.39 -2.52
C GLU A 41 -6.50 5.29 -2.67
N LEU A 42 -5.68 5.01 -3.70
CA LEU A 42 -4.39 5.67 -3.92
C LEU A 42 -4.36 6.63 -5.12
N GLY A 43 -5.48 6.82 -5.82
CA GLY A 43 -5.62 7.76 -6.93
C GLY A 43 -4.68 7.47 -8.11
N VAL A 44 -4.55 6.19 -8.48
CA VAL A 44 -3.72 5.75 -9.63
C VAL A 44 -4.57 4.99 -10.64
N PRO A 45 -4.13 4.87 -11.91
CA PRO A 45 -4.78 3.98 -12.86
C PRO A 45 -4.76 2.53 -12.38
N ALA A 46 -5.89 1.80 -12.51
CA ALA A 46 -5.95 0.38 -12.14
C ALA A 46 -4.95 -0.48 -12.93
N LEU A 47 -4.58 -0.08 -14.15
CA LEU A 47 -3.56 -0.74 -14.97
C LEU A 47 -2.14 -0.67 -14.38
N ASP A 48 -1.90 0.25 -13.44
CA ASP A 48 -0.64 0.39 -12.74
C ASP A 48 -0.57 -0.46 -11.47
N VAL A 49 -1.65 -1.16 -11.12
CA VAL A 49 -1.71 -2.09 -9.98
C VAL A 49 -1.72 -3.52 -10.50
N LYS A 50 -0.63 -4.25 -10.28
CA LYS A 50 -0.55 -5.68 -10.57
C LYS A 50 -0.89 -6.49 -9.33
N VAL A 51 -1.94 -7.31 -9.43
CA VAL A 51 -2.23 -8.32 -8.39
C VAL A 51 -1.49 -9.60 -8.73
N VAL A 52 -0.78 -10.15 -7.75
CA VAL A 52 0.00 -11.37 -7.91
C VAL A 52 -0.33 -12.36 -6.79
N PRO A 53 -0.21 -13.67 -7.06
CA PRO A 53 -0.29 -14.67 -6.00
C PRO A 53 0.73 -14.39 -4.89
N GLY A 54 0.36 -14.76 -3.66
CA GLY A 54 1.25 -14.69 -2.49
C GLY A 54 2.45 -15.64 -2.62
N ASP A 55 3.54 -15.28 -1.95
CA ASP A 55 4.71 -16.14 -1.82
C ASP A 55 4.58 -17.03 -0.58
N VAL A 56 4.43 -18.35 -0.78
CA VAL A 56 4.29 -19.34 0.31
C VAL A 56 5.58 -19.55 1.09
N ASP A 57 6.73 -19.22 0.51
CA ASP A 57 8.02 -19.38 1.18
C ASP A 57 8.32 -18.21 2.12
N ARG A 58 7.58 -17.10 2.00
CA ARG A 58 7.79 -15.88 2.79
C ARG A 58 7.63 -16.09 4.31
N PHE A 59 6.86 -17.10 4.73
CA PHE A 59 6.55 -17.34 6.16
C PHE A 59 7.06 -18.68 6.69
N GLY A 60 7.84 -19.43 5.91
CA GLY A 60 8.34 -20.74 6.28
C GLY A 60 7.29 -21.86 6.13
N THR A 61 7.77 -23.08 5.92
CA THR A 61 6.92 -24.25 5.63
C THR A 61 6.06 -24.68 6.83
N GLY A 62 4.82 -25.11 6.59
CA GLY A 62 4.03 -25.92 7.55
C GLY A 62 2.82 -25.27 8.21
N HIS A 63 2.51 -23.99 7.95
CA HIS A 63 1.47 -23.24 8.67
C HIS A 63 0.24 -22.83 7.83
N GLY A 64 0.13 -23.27 6.57
CA GLY A 64 -1.05 -22.97 5.74
C GLY A 64 -1.29 -21.47 5.53
N PHE A 65 -0.22 -20.67 5.54
CA PHE A 65 -0.31 -19.22 5.47
C PHE A 65 -0.71 -18.76 4.06
N ASN A 66 -1.72 -17.89 3.96
CA ASN A 66 -2.15 -17.25 2.69
C ASN A 66 -2.36 -18.22 1.51
N THR A 67 -2.97 -19.38 1.74
CA THR A 67 -3.27 -20.30 0.64
C THR A 67 -4.62 -20.01 -0.01
N VAL A 68 -5.69 -19.99 0.80
CA VAL A 68 -7.08 -19.91 0.35
C VAL A 68 -7.61 -18.48 0.41
N PRO A 69 -8.40 -18.02 -0.59
CA PRO A 69 -9.00 -16.68 -0.59
C PRO A 69 -9.91 -16.42 0.61
N SER A 70 -10.16 -15.14 0.88
CA SER A 70 -10.95 -14.69 2.01
C SER A 70 -11.89 -13.55 1.63
N ALA A 71 -13.11 -13.59 2.19
CA ALA A 71 -14.07 -12.50 2.07
C ALA A 71 -13.58 -11.19 2.73
N GLN A 72 -12.61 -11.26 3.65
CA GLN A 72 -12.03 -10.08 4.31
C GLN A 72 -10.88 -9.42 3.53
N THR A 73 -10.45 -10.02 2.40
CA THR A 73 -9.39 -9.46 1.55
C THR A 73 -9.61 -7.99 1.18
N PRO A 74 -10.82 -7.52 0.80
CA PRO A 74 -11.05 -6.09 0.52
C PRO A 74 -10.75 -5.17 1.70
N ALA A 75 -11.18 -5.55 2.91
CA ALA A 75 -10.94 -4.75 4.12
C ALA A 75 -9.44 -4.71 4.46
N ALA A 76 -8.73 -5.83 4.27
CA ALA A 76 -7.29 -5.88 4.46
C ALA A 76 -6.55 -4.99 3.44
N ILE A 77 -6.98 -4.95 2.18
CA ILE A 77 -6.46 -4.06 1.15
C ILE A 77 -6.66 -2.59 1.55
N GLN A 78 -7.86 -2.21 1.98
CA GLN A 78 -8.15 -0.84 2.45
C GLN A 78 -7.29 -0.44 3.64
N SER A 79 -7.05 -1.36 4.58
CA SER A 79 -6.13 -1.12 5.69
C SER A 79 -4.69 -0.94 5.21
N ALA A 80 -4.23 -1.73 4.23
CA ALA A 80 -2.88 -1.60 3.67
C ALA A 80 -2.70 -0.28 2.89
N THR A 81 -3.66 0.11 2.05
CA THR A 81 -3.64 1.40 1.35
C THR A 81 -3.72 2.57 2.34
N GLY A 82 -4.49 2.44 3.42
CA GLY A 82 -4.50 3.40 4.53
C GLY A 82 -3.11 3.61 5.16
N LYS A 83 -2.38 2.52 5.43
CA LYS A 83 -1.00 2.58 5.92
C LYS A 83 -0.04 3.22 4.93
N ILE A 84 -0.17 2.91 3.63
CA ILE A 84 0.59 3.57 2.55
C ILE A 84 0.33 5.09 2.58
N ARG A 85 -0.94 5.52 2.64
CA ARG A 85 -1.28 6.95 2.71
C ARG A 85 -0.70 7.63 3.94
N ALA A 86 -0.80 7.01 5.11
CA ALA A 86 -0.24 7.56 6.34
C ALA A 86 1.28 7.76 6.24
N LYS A 87 2.01 6.76 5.73
CA LYS A 87 3.46 6.89 5.48
C LYS A 87 3.76 7.95 4.42
N ALA A 88 2.97 7.98 3.35
CA ALA A 88 3.13 8.93 2.25
C ALA A 88 2.92 10.39 2.70
N GLN A 89 2.02 10.64 3.66
CA GLN A 89 1.80 11.98 4.23
C GLN A 89 3.06 12.52 4.92
N LEU A 90 3.74 11.68 5.72
CA LEU A 90 4.98 12.05 6.40
C LEU A 90 6.10 12.37 5.40
N LEU A 91 6.20 11.57 4.33
CA LEU A 91 7.20 11.76 3.28
C LEU A 91 6.90 12.99 2.42
N ALA A 92 5.63 13.23 2.08
CA ALA A 92 5.20 14.43 1.35
C ALA A 92 5.51 15.69 2.14
N ALA A 93 5.25 15.68 3.45
CA ALA A 93 5.55 16.78 4.36
C ALA A 93 7.05 17.11 4.36
N ALA A 94 7.91 16.09 4.47
CA ALA A 94 9.35 16.28 4.39
C ALA A 94 9.81 16.78 3.01
N ALA A 95 9.20 16.29 1.92
CA ALA A 95 9.50 16.73 0.57
C ALA A 95 9.08 18.19 0.29
N LEU A 96 8.04 18.68 0.97
CA LEU A 96 7.51 20.03 0.85
C LEU A 96 8.04 20.99 1.93
N GLY A 97 8.71 20.48 2.96
CA GLY A 97 9.17 21.28 4.09
C GLY A 97 8.02 21.81 4.96
N THR A 98 6.91 21.09 5.02
CA THR A 98 5.71 21.46 5.79
C THR A 98 5.42 20.44 6.89
N ALA A 99 4.41 20.73 7.72
CA ALA A 99 3.91 19.74 8.68
C ALA A 99 2.93 18.77 8.00
N PRO A 100 2.90 17.47 8.36
CA PRO A 100 2.00 16.49 7.77
C PRO A 100 0.52 16.88 7.85
N GLU A 101 0.10 17.46 8.97
CA GLU A 101 -1.28 17.88 9.24
C GLU A 101 -1.77 19.04 8.37
N THR A 102 -0.88 19.78 7.70
CA THR A 102 -1.27 20.85 6.77
C THR A 102 -1.51 20.33 5.36
N LEU A 103 -1.28 19.03 5.11
CA LEU A 103 -1.50 18.40 3.82
C LEU A 103 -2.88 17.73 3.78
N THR A 104 -3.60 17.93 2.68
CA THR A 104 -4.84 17.22 2.38
C THR A 104 -4.59 16.19 1.28
N TRP A 105 -5.25 15.03 1.39
CA TRP A 105 -5.23 14.03 0.34
C TRP A 105 -6.30 14.36 -0.69
N ASP A 106 -5.90 14.52 -1.94
CA ASP A 106 -6.79 14.73 -3.07
C ASP A 106 -6.36 13.84 -4.25
N ASN A 107 -7.24 12.89 -4.59
CA ASN A 107 -7.15 12.01 -5.76
C ASN A 107 -5.73 11.57 -6.18
N GLY A 108 -4.95 11.00 -5.26
CA GLY A 108 -3.62 10.46 -5.56
C GLY A 108 -2.45 11.39 -5.26
N ALA A 109 -2.72 12.58 -4.71
CA ALA A 109 -1.69 13.52 -4.30
C ALA A 109 -1.96 14.08 -2.89
N PHE A 110 -0.88 14.43 -2.20
CA PHE A 110 -0.95 15.33 -1.06
C PHE A 110 -0.79 16.77 -1.56
N VAL A 111 -1.73 17.63 -1.20
CA VAL A 111 -1.78 19.04 -1.58
C VAL A 111 -1.58 19.89 -0.33
N SER A 112 -0.75 20.92 -0.43
CA SER A 112 -0.59 21.86 0.68
C SER A 112 -1.83 22.74 0.83
N SER A 113 -2.33 22.85 2.06
CA SER A 113 -3.46 23.75 2.37
C SER A 113 -3.12 25.24 2.19
N THR A 114 -1.83 25.60 2.19
CA THR A 114 -1.38 26.99 2.05
C THR A 114 -1.07 27.39 0.61
N ASP A 115 -0.79 26.41 -0.25
CA ASP A 115 -0.43 26.62 -1.65
C ASP A 115 -0.80 25.38 -2.47
N SER A 116 -1.92 25.43 -3.18
CA SER A 116 -2.40 24.31 -3.99
C SER A 116 -1.52 24.00 -5.20
N ALA A 117 -0.60 24.89 -5.58
CA ALA A 117 0.42 24.60 -6.59
C ALA A 117 1.49 23.62 -6.07
N GLN A 118 1.59 23.45 -4.76
CA GLN A 118 2.48 22.49 -4.12
C GLN A 118 1.73 21.18 -3.82
N ALA A 119 1.76 20.29 -4.81
CA ALA A 119 1.27 18.93 -4.69
C ALA A 119 2.40 17.91 -4.90
N LYS A 120 2.28 16.77 -4.22
CA LYS A 120 3.12 15.58 -4.45
C LYS A 120 2.24 14.38 -4.71
N THR A 121 2.35 13.81 -5.90
CA THR A 121 1.63 12.58 -6.25
C THR A 121 2.21 11.40 -5.48
N ILE A 122 1.45 10.32 -5.38
CA ILE A 122 1.94 9.07 -4.77
C ILE A 122 3.20 8.53 -5.47
N ALA A 123 3.35 8.80 -6.78
CA ALA A 123 4.55 8.44 -7.55
C ALA A 123 5.76 9.31 -7.15
N ASP A 124 5.58 10.62 -7.01
CA ASP A 124 6.64 11.52 -6.53
C ASP A 124 7.13 11.11 -5.13
N ILE A 125 6.17 10.75 -4.26
CA ILE A 125 6.45 10.33 -2.88
C ILE A 125 7.15 8.98 -2.85
N ALA A 126 6.73 8.02 -3.68
CA ALA A 126 7.41 6.75 -3.81
C ALA A 126 8.86 6.95 -4.27
N LEU A 127 9.08 7.77 -5.30
CA LEU A 127 10.43 8.10 -5.77
C LEU A 127 11.29 8.73 -4.67
N TYR A 128 10.73 9.68 -3.91
CA TYR A 128 11.37 10.29 -2.74
C TYR A 128 11.82 9.25 -1.71
N ALA A 129 10.91 8.34 -1.34
CA ALA A 129 11.14 7.31 -0.33
C ALA A 129 12.21 6.28 -0.74
N HIS A 130 12.38 6.04 -2.04
CA HIS A 130 13.35 5.07 -2.57
C HIS A 130 14.76 5.65 -2.76
N GLY A 131 15.01 6.90 -2.36
CA GLY A 131 16.38 7.40 -2.17
C GLY A 131 16.71 8.75 -2.80
N THR A 132 15.74 9.46 -3.38
CA THR A 132 15.99 10.85 -3.85
C THR A 132 15.82 11.89 -2.74
N GLY A 133 15.19 11.51 -1.62
CA GLY A 133 14.85 12.40 -0.51
C GLY A 133 15.59 12.13 0.80
N VAL A 134 15.41 13.04 1.77
CA VAL A 134 15.85 12.87 3.16
C VAL A 134 14.69 12.29 3.96
N LEU A 135 14.87 11.09 4.51
CA LEU A 135 13.81 10.42 5.25
C LEU A 135 13.54 11.12 6.60
N PRO A 136 12.27 11.33 6.99
CA PRO A 136 11.92 11.80 8.32
C PRO A 136 12.43 10.85 9.43
N PRO A 137 12.70 11.35 10.65
CA PRO A 137 13.09 10.49 11.77
C PRO A 137 12.08 9.37 12.01
N GLY A 138 12.57 8.12 12.11
CA GLY A 138 11.74 6.94 12.36
C GLY A 138 10.92 6.45 11.15
N VAL A 139 11.05 7.08 9.98
CA VAL A 139 10.41 6.64 8.74
C VAL A 139 11.42 5.85 7.90
N GLU A 140 11.14 4.56 7.69
CA GLU A 140 11.94 3.72 6.80
C GLU A 140 11.78 4.12 5.33
N GLY A 141 12.79 3.80 4.51
CA GLY A 141 12.73 3.98 3.06
C GLY A 141 11.65 3.13 2.37
N GLY A 142 11.46 3.36 1.08
CA GLY A 142 10.44 2.71 0.26
C GLY A 142 9.00 3.04 0.69
N LEU A 143 8.04 2.44 0.00
CA LEU A 143 6.61 2.69 0.25
C LEU A 143 5.84 1.37 0.13
N ASP A 144 5.97 0.56 1.17
CA ASP A 144 5.38 -0.77 1.29
C ASP A 144 4.50 -0.84 2.56
N ALA A 145 3.44 -1.65 2.52
CA ALA A 145 2.59 -1.92 3.67
C ALA A 145 2.12 -3.37 3.68
N GLN A 146 1.88 -3.89 4.88
CA GLN A 146 1.23 -5.18 5.08
C GLN A 146 0.06 -5.03 6.05
N THR A 147 -0.98 -5.83 5.82
CA THR A 147 -2.08 -6.00 6.77
C THR A 147 -2.31 -7.46 7.00
N VAL A 148 -2.19 -7.87 8.26
CA VAL A 148 -2.51 -9.23 8.73
C VAL A 148 -3.91 -9.23 9.34
N TYR A 149 -4.69 -10.25 9.06
CA TYR A 149 -6.09 -10.40 9.49
C TYR A 149 -6.44 -11.89 9.72
N LYS A 150 -7.59 -12.16 10.35
CA LYS A 150 -8.09 -13.52 10.66
C LYS A 150 -9.50 -13.68 10.11
N GLU A 151 -9.92 -14.91 9.76
CA GLU A 151 -11.37 -15.18 9.66
C GLU A 151 -12.01 -15.01 11.04
N SER A 152 -13.17 -14.35 11.08
CA SER A 152 -14.02 -14.24 12.28
C SER A 152 -14.79 -15.53 12.56
#